data_AF-A0A535C3I4-F1
#
_entry.id   AF-A0A535C3I4-F1
#
_cell.length_a   1.000
_cell.length_b   1.000
_cell.length_c   1.000
_cell.angle_alpha   90.00
_cell.angle_beta   90.00
_cell.angle_gamma   90.00
#
_symmetry.space_group_name_H-M   'P 1'
#
loop_
_entity.id
_entity.type
_entity.pdbx_description
1 polymer ?
#
loop_
_entity_poly.entity_id
_entity_poly.type
_entity_poly.pdbx_seq_one_letter_code
_entity_poly.pdbx_strand_id
1 'polypeptide(L)'
;MVPLSADLPDDEHDDRARRVRPRRDPQFGEGRRLREEDGRRPGRRGVGQLRVRDHRVLPHPRRQARRAAAWGDARWSGTEAHERDRHGRLGPRLLDRHVRQGWPGRAEVFLREAQSGTVETKDGEIEVVIARGERGLGVRVLDGERMGFAHSSDLAAAGIEACVEQSRRMSRITEPDADLGIASRALDVADLAIYHAGLERRALADRGAIALAVEKAARGADPRITHFRKTSYLDAEVTTIIATTTGVRASYRETTCGAMTSPVATSNGERQIGYHGEGARRLEDLDPAAIGARAAKRATEKLGAKPFATQKLPVVLDPWMAQSLLGAIAPLFSADNVLKGRSLFANKVGSKVANERVTIVDDARRKGGLRSAPFDGEGTPTTTRTLMDKGVLRGYLTNMKTANKMSTSSSGNARRGSYASPSRIGPSNFYVEAGVDDPKAMVARLDRALAVTSGGT
;
A
#
# COMPACT_ATOMS: atom_id res chain seq x y z
N MET A 1 49.93 19.83 -43.76
CA MET A 1 49.59 19.76 -45.20
C MET A 1 48.07 19.78 -45.28
N VAL A 2 47.53 20.98 -45.51
CA VAL A 2 46.13 21.29 -45.92
C VAL A 2 46.13 21.09 -47.48
N PRO A 3 45.04 21.10 -48.30
CA PRO A 3 43.58 21.21 -48.03
C PRO A 3 42.61 20.47 -49.01
N LEU A 4 41.30 20.79 -48.85
CA LEU A 4 40.22 21.04 -49.86
C LEU A 4 39.61 19.83 -50.60
N SER A 5 38.34 19.77 -51.03
CA SER A 5 37.06 20.48 -50.80
C SER A 5 36.09 20.04 -51.90
N ALA A 6 34.77 20.24 -51.69
CA ALA A 6 33.74 20.68 -52.66
C ALA A 6 32.37 20.08 -52.24
N ASP A 7 31.22 20.75 -52.25
CA ASP A 7 30.82 22.14 -52.52
C ASP A 7 29.37 22.31 -52.00
N LEU A 8 29.03 23.55 -51.68
CA LEU A 8 27.70 24.14 -51.33
C LEU A 8 26.94 24.52 -52.64
N PRO A 9 25.64 24.97 -52.66
CA PRO A 9 25.14 26.11 -51.86
C PRO A 9 23.66 26.15 -51.41
N ASP A 10 23.43 27.18 -50.60
CA ASP A 10 22.23 27.72 -49.98
C ASP A 10 21.16 28.22 -50.95
N ASP A 11 19.92 28.36 -50.45
CA ASP A 11 19.09 29.54 -50.72
C ASP A 11 18.04 29.76 -49.60
N GLU A 12 18.12 30.93 -48.98
CA GLU A 12 17.10 31.54 -48.11
C GLU A 12 16.06 32.28 -48.96
N HIS A 13 14.76 32.23 -48.58
CA HIS A 13 13.93 33.44 -48.45
C HIS A 13 12.56 33.18 -47.78
N ASP A 14 12.52 33.54 -46.50
CA ASP A 14 11.59 34.45 -45.78
C ASP A 14 10.08 34.61 -46.11
N ASP A 15 9.33 34.56 -45.00
CA ASP A 15 8.16 35.34 -44.56
C ASP A 15 6.76 35.27 -45.24
N ARG A 16 5.76 34.72 -44.52
CA ARG A 16 4.70 35.48 -43.80
C ARG A 16 3.47 34.65 -43.43
N ALA A 17 3.12 34.77 -42.15
CA ALA A 17 1.76 34.85 -41.58
C ALA A 17 0.74 33.71 -41.79
N ARG A 18 0.33 33.07 -40.67
CA ARG A 18 -0.99 33.31 -40.02
C ARG A 18 -1.16 32.42 -38.77
N ARG A 19 -1.29 33.08 -37.62
CA ARG A 19 -1.79 32.51 -36.36
C ARG A 19 -3.29 32.20 -36.50
N VAL A 20 -3.72 30.99 -36.13
CA VAL A 20 -5.14 30.67 -35.90
C VAL A 20 -5.29 30.18 -34.46
N ARG A 21 -5.97 30.99 -33.64
CA ARG A 21 -6.51 30.60 -32.32
C ARG A 21 -7.87 29.92 -32.52
N PRO A 22 -8.25 28.90 -31.73
CA PRO A 22 -9.60 28.36 -31.79
C PRO A 22 -10.60 29.31 -31.12
N ARG A 23 -11.68 29.60 -31.85
CA ARG A 23 -12.83 30.42 -31.43
C ARG A 23 -13.75 29.64 -30.49
N ARG A 24 -14.26 30.34 -29.47
CA ARG A 24 -15.48 29.99 -28.74
C ARG A 24 -16.68 30.35 -29.62
N ASP A 25 -17.68 29.49 -29.66
CA ASP A 25 -19.04 29.84 -30.07
C ASP A 25 -20.05 29.55 -28.94
N PRO A 26 -20.96 30.48 -28.65
CA PRO A 26 -22.14 30.28 -27.82
C PRO A 26 -23.42 30.16 -28.68
N GLN A 27 -24.41 29.38 -28.23
CA GLN A 27 -25.87 29.72 -28.16
C GLN A 27 -26.80 28.49 -28.19
N PHE A 28 -28.02 28.73 -27.69
CA PHE A 28 -29.20 27.88 -27.46
C PHE A 28 -29.22 27.11 -26.11
N GLY A 29 -30.22 27.24 -25.25
CA GLY A 29 -31.52 27.91 -25.30
C GLY A 29 -32.33 27.47 -24.06
N GLU A 30 -33.25 28.31 -23.61
CA GLU A 30 -34.04 28.21 -22.38
C GLU A 30 -34.85 26.91 -22.22
N GLY A 31 -35.04 26.45 -20.96
CA GLY A 31 -35.94 25.33 -20.68
C GLY A 31 -36.07 24.91 -19.22
N ARG A 32 -37.00 25.56 -18.51
CA ARG A 32 -37.83 25.08 -17.38
C ARG A 32 -37.15 24.49 -16.11
N ARG A 33 -37.36 25.21 -15.01
CA ARG A 33 -37.33 24.70 -13.64
C ARG A 33 -38.37 23.59 -13.46
N LEU A 34 -37.94 22.43 -12.97
CA LEU A 34 -38.81 21.43 -12.33
C LEU A 34 -38.32 21.19 -10.91
N ARG A 35 -39.27 21.26 -9.97
CA ARG A 35 -39.12 20.95 -8.56
C ARG A 35 -38.75 19.46 -8.41
N GLU A 36 -37.71 19.16 -7.65
CA GLU A 36 -37.48 17.81 -7.13
C GLU A 36 -38.34 17.61 -5.88
N GLU A 37 -39.29 16.67 -5.97
CA GLU A 37 -40.00 16.08 -4.84
C GLU A 37 -39.20 14.91 -4.25
N ASP A 38 -39.42 14.72 -2.95
CA ASP A 38 -38.86 13.72 -2.05
C ASP A 38 -38.76 12.29 -2.61
N GLY A 39 -37.56 11.72 -2.52
CA GLY A 39 -37.28 10.31 -2.86
C GLY A 39 -36.19 9.73 -1.96
N ARG A 40 -36.62 9.02 -0.91
CA ARG A 40 -35.81 8.35 0.13
C ARG A 40 -34.64 7.54 -0.46
N ARG A 41 -33.40 7.84 -0.02
CA ARG A 41 -32.20 7.00 -0.25
C ARG A 41 -31.97 6.04 0.92
N PRO A 42 -31.62 4.75 0.68
CA PRO A 42 -31.31 3.81 1.75
C PRO A 42 -29.94 4.12 2.39
N GLY A 43 -29.90 3.99 3.71
CA GLY A 43 -28.88 4.55 4.60
C GLY A 43 -27.47 3.98 4.46
N ARG A 44 -26.49 4.90 4.37
CA ARG A 44 -25.08 4.64 4.71
C ARG A 44 -24.96 4.40 6.22
N ARG A 45 -24.49 3.24 6.66
CA ARG A 45 -24.05 3.06 8.06
C ARG A 45 -22.65 3.66 8.26
N GLY A 46 -22.65 4.87 8.83
CA GLY A 46 -21.65 5.56 9.65
C GLY A 46 -20.14 5.33 9.48
N VAL A 47 -19.46 6.29 8.87
CA VAL A 47 -18.08 6.69 9.23
C VAL A 47 -18.20 7.74 10.34
N GLY A 48 -17.72 7.43 11.54
CA GLY A 48 -17.64 8.42 12.62
C GLY A 48 -16.34 9.19 12.54
N GLN A 49 -16.38 10.46 12.11
CA GLN A 49 -15.24 11.37 12.16
C GLN A 49 -15.58 12.47 13.18
N LEU A 50 -14.95 12.44 14.35
CA LEU A 50 -15.04 13.57 15.29
C LEU A 50 -14.00 14.61 14.85
N ARG A 51 -14.44 15.77 14.34
CA ARG A 51 -13.61 16.96 14.20
C ARG A 51 -14.00 17.93 15.31
N VAL A 52 -13.06 18.28 16.19
CA VAL A 52 -13.28 19.34 17.18
C VAL A 52 -13.07 20.68 16.46
N ARG A 53 -14.16 21.44 16.24
CA ARG A 53 -14.13 22.85 15.85
C ARG A 53 -15.10 23.60 16.75
N ASP A 54 -14.58 24.26 17.77
CA ASP A 54 -14.84 25.68 18.09
C ASP A 54 -14.35 26.05 19.50
N HIS A 55 -13.77 27.24 19.58
CA HIS A 55 -13.24 27.87 20.78
C HIS A 55 -14.37 28.28 21.74
N ARG A 56 -14.68 27.43 22.72
CA ARG A 56 -15.22 27.88 24.02
C ARG A 56 -14.53 27.11 25.14
N VAL A 57 -13.94 27.85 26.07
CA VAL A 57 -13.31 27.34 27.28
C VAL A 57 -14.37 26.61 28.12
N LEU A 58 -14.04 25.39 28.59
CA LEU A 58 -14.52 24.60 29.77
C LEU A 58 -14.77 23.09 29.45
N PRO A 59 -14.57 22.12 30.37
CA PRO A 59 -13.50 21.91 31.34
C PRO A 59 -12.72 20.58 31.14
N HIS A 60 -11.47 20.55 31.65
CA HIS A 60 -10.50 19.46 31.89
C HIS A 60 -10.46 18.22 30.94
N PRO A 61 -9.29 17.92 30.29
CA PRO A 61 -9.10 16.84 29.32
C PRO A 61 -9.52 15.41 29.74
N ARG A 62 -9.62 15.13 31.05
CA ARG A 62 -10.03 13.80 31.58
C ARG A 62 -11.48 13.42 31.28
N ARG A 63 -12.40 14.38 31.06
CA ARG A 63 -13.81 14.08 30.74
C ARG A 63 -14.06 13.76 29.26
N GLN A 64 -13.23 14.28 28.36
CA GLN A 64 -13.36 14.04 26.92
C GLN A 64 -12.77 12.68 26.51
N ALA A 65 -11.64 12.29 27.11
CA ALA A 65 -11.07 10.94 26.98
C ALA A 65 -12.04 9.85 27.47
N ARG A 66 -12.80 10.11 28.55
CA ARG A 66 -13.82 9.18 29.08
C ARG A 66 -15.03 8.98 28.14
N ARG A 67 -15.44 10.00 27.38
CA ARG A 67 -16.53 9.88 26.39
C ARG A 67 -16.10 9.16 25.11
N ALA A 68 -14.86 9.37 24.66
CA ALA A 68 -14.28 8.62 23.55
C ALA A 68 -14.01 7.14 23.94
N ALA A 69 -13.55 6.89 25.17
CA ALA A 69 -13.40 5.54 25.72
C ALA A 69 -14.75 4.81 25.82
N ALA A 70 -15.81 5.46 26.32
CA ALA A 70 -17.13 4.84 26.43
C ALA A 70 -17.78 4.48 25.07
N TRP A 71 -17.47 5.21 23.99
CA TRP A 71 -17.94 4.88 22.62
C TRP A 71 -17.07 3.83 21.92
N GLY A 72 -15.77 3.78 22.23
CA GLY A 72 -14.84 2.77 21.75
C GLY A 72 -15.10 1.41 22.39
N ASP A 73 -15.21 1.37 23.71
CA ASP A 73 -15.34 0.12 24.51
C ASP A 73 -16.67 -0.61 24.26
N ALA A 74 -17.76 0.11 23.99
CA ALA A 74 -19.09 -0.49 23.82
C ALA A 74 -19.24 -1.33 22.52
N ARG A 75 -18.45 -1.05 21.47
CA ARG A 75 -18.37 -1.87 20.24
C ARG A 75 -17.23 -2.89 20.27
N TRP A 76 -16.45 -2.89 21.33
CA TRP A 76 -15.20 -3.62 21.45
C TRP A 76 -15.34 -4.95 22.23
N SER A 77 -16.54 -5.27 22.72
CA SER A 77 -16.78 -6.46 23.54
C SER A 77 -16.79 -7.77 22.72
N GLY A 78 -16.27 -8.85 23.33
CA GLY A 78 -15.85 -10.12 22.71
C GLY A 78 -16.92 -11.02 22.06
N THR A 79 -18.09 -10.49 21.68
CA THR A 79 -19.12 -11.21 20.92
C THR A 79 -18.74 -11.46 19.44
N GLU A 80 -17.74 -10.76 18.90
CA GLU A 80 -17.40 -10.82 17.47
C GLU A 80 -16.68 -12.11 17.03
N ALA A 81 -15.99 -12.84 17.92
CA ALA A 81 -15.24 -14.04 17.53
C ALA A 81 -16.16 -15.15 16.94
N HIS A 82 -17.37 -15.30 17.48
CA HIS A 82 -18.39 -16.22 16.96
C HIS A 82 -19.08 -15.74 15.67
N GLU A 83 -19.07 -14.43 15.38
CA GLU A 83 -19.60 -13.89 14.13
C GLU A 83 -18.57 -14.00 12.99
N ARG A 84 -17.28 -13.83 13.29
CA ARG A 84 -16.17 -13.98 12.32
C ARG A 84 -16.05 -15.41 11.77
N ASP A 85 -16.18 -16.42 12.63
CA ASP A 85 -16.22 -17.84 12.20
C ASP A 85 -17.50 -18.15 11.40
N ARG A 86 -18.63 -17.48 11.69
CA ARG A 86 -19.86 -17.62 10.89
C ARG A 86 -19.70 -17.04 9.49
N HIS A 87 -19.15 -15.83 9.35
CA HIS A 87 -18.96 -15.18 8.04
C HIS A 87 -17.92 -15.90 7.18
N GLY A 88 -16.84 -16.38 7.80
CA GLY A 88 -15.83 -17.20 7.12
C GLY A 88 -16.39 -18.49 6.53
N ARG A 89 -17.52 -18.99 7.05
CA ARG A 89 -18.23 -20.16 6.52
C ARG A 89 -19.34 -19.80 5.53
N LEU A 90 -19.93 -18.60 5.60
CA LEU A 90 -21.06 -18.20 4.74
C LEU A 90 -20.66 -17.99 3.28
N GLY A 91 -19.58 -17.25 3.01
CA GLY A 91 -19.08 -17.01 1.64
C GLY A 91 -18.81 -18.32 0.88
N PRO A 92 -17.99 -19.24 1.44
CA PRO A 92 -17.73 -20.54 0.80
C PRO A 92 -19.00 -21.39 0.61
N ARG A 93 -19.92 -21.41 1.59
CA ARG A 93 -21.19 -22.15 1.49
C ARG A 93 -22.10 -21.64 0.38
N LEU A 94 -22.17 -20.32 0.19
CA LEU A 94 -22.98 -19.73 -0.88
C LEU A 94 -22.35 -19.99 -2.24
N LEU A 95 -21.02 -19.95 -2.35
CA LEU A 95 -20.32 -20.39 -3.55
C LEU A 95 -20.69 -21.85 -3.91
N ASP A 96 -20.68 -22.75 -2.91
CA ASP A 96 -21.08 -24.16 -3.08
C ASP A 96 -22.53 -24.32 -3.54
N ARG A 97 -23.45 -23.55 -2.96
CA ARG A 97 -24.86 -23.55 -3.36
C ARG A 97 -25.02 -23.26 -4.85
N HIS A 98 -24.29 -22.28 -5.37
CA HIS A 98 -24.40 -21.88 -6.79
C HIS A 98 -23.73 -22.87 -7.75
N VAL A 99 -22.65 -23.54 -7.33
CA VAL A 99 -22.06 -24.66 -8.10
C VAL A 99 -23.05 -25.84 -8.16
N ARG A 100 -23.69 -26.18 -7.05
CA ARG A 100 -24.70 -27.26 -6.99
C ARG A 100 -25.96 -26.98 -7.80
N GLN A 101 -26.25 -25.72 -8.08
CA GLN A 101 -27.35 -25.31 -8.98
C GLN A 101 -27.02 -25.48 -10.47
N GLY A 102 -25.89 -26.11 -10.82
CA GLY A 102 -25.58 -26.49 -12.19
C GLY A 102 -24.97 -25.37 -13.05
N TRP A 103 -24.50 -24.28 -12.45
CA TRP A 103 -23.77 -23.25 -13.19
C TRP A 103 -22.34 -23.76 -13.53
N PRO A 104 -21.97 -23.85 -14.83
CA PRO A 104 -20.70 -24.47 -15.25
C PRO A 104 -19.48 -23.55 -15.10
N GLY A 105 -19.68 -22.27 -14.73
CA GLY A 105 -18.59 -21.31 -14.60
C GLY A 105 -17.73 -21.51 -13.35
N ARG A 106 -16.57 -20.84 -13.33
CA ARG A 106 -15.64 -20.85 -12.19
C ARG A 106 -15.78 -19.55 -11.41
N ALA A 107 -15.59 -19.59 -10.10
CA ALA A 107 -15.67 -18.38 -9.29
C ALA A 107 -14.76 -18.41 -8.08
N GLU A 108 -14.49 -17.22 -7.56
CA GLU A 108 -13.83 -17.00 -6.29
C GLU A 108 -14.57 -15.94 -5.48
N VAL A 109 -14.49 -16.08 -4.16
CA VAL A 109 -14.93 -15.10 -3.19
C VAL A 109 -13.71 -14.72 -2.36
N PHE A 110 -13.43 -13.42 -2.31
CA PHE A 110 -12.41 -12.83 -1.46
C PHE A 110 -13.11 -11.98 -0.40
N LEU A 111 -13.04 -12.38 0.86
CA LEU A 111 -13.60 -11.64 1.98
C LEU A 111 -12.47 -11.02 2.81
N ARG A 112 -12.67 -9.78 3.21
CA ARG A 112 -11.74 -9.06 4.08
C ARG A 112 -12.51 -8.39 5.20
N GLU A 113 -12.03 -8.63 6.42
CA GLU A 113 -12.46 -7.94 7.63
C GLU A 113 -11.24 -7.26 8.24
N ALA A 114 -11.35 -5.98 8.58
CA ALA A 114 -10.27 -5.21 9.17
C ALA A 114 -10.80 -4.30 10.27
N GLN A 115 -10.03 -4.20 11.35
CA GLN A 115 -10.20 -3.19 12.38
C GLN A 115 -8.91 -2.42 12.49
N SER A 116 -8.98 -1.10 12.60
CA SER A 116 -7.79 -0.27 12.73
C SER A 116 -8.02 0.94 13.63
N GLY A 117 -7.01 1.28 14.43
CA GLY A 117 -6.92 2.50 15.22
C GLY A 117 -5.88 3.44 14.65
N THR A 118 -6.14 4.74 14.74
CA THR A 118 -5.14 5.78 14.48
C THR A 118 -5.28 6.88 15.53
N VAL A 119 -4.16 7.28 16.11
CA VAL A 119 -4.06 8.44 16.98
C VAL A 119 -3.05 9.39 16.38
N GLU A 120 -3.42 10.65 16.24
CA GLU A 120 -2.54 11.70 15.75
C GLU A 120 -2.35 12.75 16.85
N THR A 121 -1.10 13.08 17.10
CA THR A 121 -0.70 14.11 18.05
C THR A 121 0.05 15.22 17.33
N LYS A 122 -0.02 16.39 17.93
CA LYS A 122 0.75 17.55 17.52
C LYS A 122 1.03 18.41 18.74
N ASP A 123 2.28 18.78 18.89
CA ASP A 123 2.76 19.70 19.93
C ASP A 123 2.32 19.31 21.37
N GLY A 124 2.29 18.01 21.65
CA GLY A 124 2.02 17.42 22.97
C GLY A 124 0.56 17.05 23.19
N GLU A 125 -0.31 17.37 22.24
CA GLU A 125 -1.75 17.19 22.35
C GLU A 125 -2.27 16.15 21.35
N ILE A 126 -3.28 15.38 21.75
CA ILE A 126 -3.99 14.47 20.83
C ILE A 126 -4.99 15.31 20.03
N GLU A 127 -4.80 15.40 18.72
CA GLU A 127 -5.71 16.14 17.83
C GLU A 127 -6.78 15.23 17.20
N VAL A 128 -6.40 14.01 16.84
CA VAL A 128 -7.25 13.10 16.07
C VAL A 128 -7.22 11.70 16.64
N VAL A 129 -8.41 11.13 16.76
CA VAL A 129 -8.61 9.71 17.02
C VAL A 129 -9.55 9.14 15.98
N ILE A 130 -9.12 8.07 15.32
CA ILE A 130 -9.90 7.37 14.31
C ILE A 130 -9.95 5.89 14.68
N ALA A 131 -11.16 5.34 14.75
CA ALA A 131 -11.40 3.92 14.76
C ALA A 131 -12.15 3.54 13.48
N ARG A 132 -11.68 2.52 12.76
CA ARG A 132 -12.32 2.03 11.53
C ARG A 132 -12.56 0.54 11.65
N GLY A 133 -13.75 0.13 11.25
CA GLY A 133 -14.08 -1.25 10.92
C GLY A 133 -14.43 -1.32 9.44
N GLU A 134 -13.82 -2.24 8.72
CA GLU A 134 -14.10 -2.54 7.33
C GLU A 134 -14.48 -4.02 7.23
N ARG A 135 -15.57 -4.32 6.54
CA ARG A 135 -15.90 -5.68 6.17
C ARG A 135 -16.59 -5.72 4.82
N GLY A 136 -16.27 -6.73 4.03
CA GLY A 136 -16.93 -6.96 2.76
C GLY A 136 -16.31 -8.10 2.00
N LEU A 137 -16.93 -8.42 0.87
CA LEU A 137 -16.48 -9.44 -0.06
C LEU A 137 -16.41 -8.88 -1.48
N GLY A 138 -15.49 -9.43 -2.26
CA GLY A 138 -15.47 -9.34 -3.71
C GLY A 138 -15.72 -10.72 -4.30
N VAL A 139 -16.61 -10.80 -5.29
CA VAL A 139 -16.83 -12.00 -6.09
C VAL A 139 -16.24 -11.77 -7.47
N ARG A 140 -15.39 -12.70 -7.92
CA ARG A 140 -14.96 -12.78 -9.31
C ARG A 140 -15.46 -14.08 -9.90
N VAL A 141 -16.14 -13.96 -11.05
CA VAL A 141 -16.64 -15.09 -11.83
C VAL A 141 -15.93 -15.15 -13.17
N LEU A 142 -15.70 -16.36 -13.67
CA LEU A 142 -15.27 -16.66 -15.02
C LEU A 142 -16.34 -17.53 -15.68
N ASP A 143 -17.08 -16.95 -16.62
CA ASP A 143 -18.07 -17.65 -17.45
C ASP A 143 -17.43 -17.91 -18.82
N GLY A 144 -16.98 -19.15 -19.02
CA GLY A 144 -15.99 -19.45 -20.05
C GLY A 144 -14.71 -18.63 -19.84
N GLU A 145 -14.38 -17.79 -20.81
CA GLU A 145 -13.23 -16.88 -20.79
C GLU A 145 -13.60 -15.44 -20.40
N ARG A 146 -14.84 -15.19 -19.96
CA ARG A 146 -15.30 -13.82 -19.65
C ARG A 146 -15.31 -13.58 -18.14
N MET A 147 -14.62 -12.53 -17.70
CA MET A 147 -14.54 -12.18 -16.28
C MET A 147 -15.65 -11.22 -15.87
N GLY A 148 -16.29 -11.49 -14.74
CA GLY A 148 -17.15 -10.55 -14.06
C GLY A 148 -16.70 -10.33 -12.64
N PHE A 149 -16.74 -9.08 -12.16
CA PHE A 149 -16.40 -8.74 -10.79
C PHE A 149 -17.49 -7.86 -10.18
N ALA A 150 -17.85 -8.16 -8.93
CA ALA A 150 -18.68 -7.30 -8.10
C ALA A 150 -18.21 -7.39 -6.65
N HIS A 151 -18.63 -6.45 -5.82
CA HIS A 151 -18.30 -6.47 -4.40
C HIS A 151 -19.49 -5.98 -3.57
N SER A 152 -19.51 -6.34 -2.29
CA SER A 152 -20.54 -5.93 -1.34
C SER A 152 -20.00 -5.85 0.08
N SER A 153 -20.51 -4.92 0.88
CA SER A 153 -20.33 -4.90 2.34
C SER A 153 -21.53 -5.52 3.08
N ASP A 154 -22.58 -5.89 2.35
CA ASP A 154 -23.70 -6.68 2.90
C ASP A 154 -23.34 -8.16 2.85
N LEU A 155 -23.08 -8.72 4.03
CA LEU A 155 -22.69 -10.12 4.23
C LEU A 155 -23.91 -11.01 4.56
N ALA A 156 -25.13 -10.49 4.52
CA ALA A 156 -26.34 -11.30 4.60
C ALA A 156 -26.44 -12.20 3.35
N ALA A 157 -27.05 -13.39 3.49
CA ALA A 157 -27.13 -14.37 2.40
C ALA A 157 -27.68 -13.76 1.08
N ALA A 158 -28.74 -12.96 1.16
CA ALA A 158 -29.31 -12.26 0.02
C ALA A 158 -28.35 -11.23 -0.62
N GLY A 159 -27.56 -10.52 0.20
CA GLY A 159 -26.56 -9.56 -0.28
C GLY A 159 -25.39 -10.23 -0.99
N ILE A 160 -24.96 -11.39 -0.49
CA ILE A 160 -23.93 -12.21 -1.14
C ILE A 160 -24.46 -12.79 -2.47
N GLU A 161 -25.69 -13.32 -2.47
CA GLU A 161 -26.37 -13.82 -3.69
C GLU A 161 -26.49 -12.73 -4.75
N ALA A 162 -26.96 -11.54 -4.37
CA ALA A 162 -27.04 -10.40 -5.29
C ALA A 162 -25.65 -10.00 -5.85
N CYS A 163 -24.59 -10.11 -5.03
CA CYS A 163 -23.23 -9.84 -5.47
C CYS A 163 -22.76 -10.85 -6.53
N VAL A 164 -23.02 -12.14 -6.31
CA VAL A 164 -22.71 -13.23 -7.28
C VAL A 164 -23.45 -13.01 -8.60
N GLU A 165 -24.76 -12.73 -8.55
CA GLU A 165 -25.57 -12.48 -9.75
C GLU A 165 -25.10 -11.23 -10.50
N GLN A 166 -24.74 -10.17 -9.78
CA GLN A 166 -24.16 -8.98 -10.39
C GLN A 166 -22.81 -9.29 -11.06
N SER A 167 -21.94 -10.08 -10.45
CA SER A 167 -20.69 -10.53 -11.10
C SER A 167 -20.98 -11.30 -12.38
N ARG A 168 -21.96 -12.22 -12.39
CA ARG A 168 -22.38 -12.96 -13.60
C ARG A 168 -22.95 -12.05 -14.68
N ARG A 169 -23.69 -11.00 -14.31
CA ARG A 169 -24.17 -10.01 -15.28
C ARG A 169 -23.01 -9.26 -15.93
N MET A 170 -21.97 -8.94 -15.16
CA MET A 170 -20.78 -8.28 -15.69
C MET A 170 -19.95 -9.19 -16.61
N SER A 171 -19.87 -10.51 -16.36
CA SER A 171 -19.15 -11.41 -17.27
C SER A 171 -19.78 -11.47 -18.66
N ARG A 172 -21.11 -11.42 -18.77
CA ARG A 172 -21.81 -11.49 -20.08
C ARG A 172 -21.46 -10.33 -21.03
N ILE A 173 -21.03 -9.19 -20.50
CA ILE A 173 -20.68 -7.98 -21.28
C ILE A 173 -19.17 -7.74 -21.37
N THR A 174 -18.35 -8.61 -20.78
CA THR A 174 -16.88 -8.49 -20.79
C THR A 174 -16.31 -9.33 -21.93
N GLU A 175 -15.29 -8.83 -22.62
CA GLU A 175 -14.59 -9.56 -23.68
C GLU A 175 -13.96 -10.87 -23.16
N PRO A 176 -13.89 -11.93 -23.99
CA PRO A 176 -13.24 -13.16 -23.61
C PRO A 176 -11.72 -12.96 -23.53
N ASP A 177 -11.10 -13.60 -22.55
CA ASP A 177 -9.66 -13.59 -22.32
C ASP A 177 -9.21 -14.96 -21.80
N ALA A 178 -8.59 -15.73 -22.69
CA ALA A 178 -8.12 -17.10 -22.46
C ALA A 178 -7.05 -17.19 -21.35
N ASP A 179 -6.38 -16.09 -21.02
CA ASP A 179 -5.34 -16.07 -19.99
C ASP A 179 -5.94 -16.06 -18.57
N LEU A 180 -7.25 -15.87 -18.40
CA LEU A 180 -7.88 -15.77 -17.08
C LEU A 180 -7.95 -17.11 -16.32
N GLY A 181 -7.62 -17.07 -15.03
CA GLY A 181 -7.62 -18.23 -14.13
C GLY A 181 -8.31 -18.00 -12.78
N ILE A 182 -8.74 -19.11 -12.17
CA ILE A 182 -9.16 -19.23 -10.76
C ILE A 182 -8.20 -20.22 -10.07
N ALA A 183 -7.75 -19.89 -8.87
CA ALA A 183 -6.76 -20.70 -8.16
C ALA A 183 -7.33 -22.07 -7.76
N SER A 184 -6.57 -23.12 -8.06
CA SER A 184 -6.93 -24.53 -7.79
C SER A 184 -5.90 -25.27 -6.93
N ARG A 185 -4.72 -24.67 -6.70
CA ARG A 185 -3.64 -25.32 -5.96
C ARG A 185 -3.93 -25.31 -4.47
N ALA A 186 -3.65 -26.43 -3.80
CA ALA A 186 -3.69 -26.51 -2.34
C ALA A 186 -2.78 -25.44 -1.72
N LEU A 187 -3.25 -24.85 -0.61
CA LEU A 187 -2.55 -23.80 0.11
C LEU A 187 -1.77 -24.39 1.28
N ASP A 188 -0.52 -23.94 1.44
CA ASP A 188 0.23 -24.14 2.66
C ASP A 188 -0.02 -22.95 3.60
N VAL A 189 -0.71 -23.24 4.70
CA VAL A 189 -1.06 -22.25 5.75
C VAL A 189 -0.07 -22.27 6.91
N ALA A 190 1.19 -22.63 6.66
CA ALA A 190 2.27 -22.54 7.64
C ALA A 190 2.24 -21.21 8.40
N ASP A 191 2.53 -21.28 9.70
CA ASP A 191 2.55 -20.10 10.55
C ASP A 191 3.74 -19.19 10.18
N LEU A 192 3.41 -18.02 9.63
CA LEU A 192 4.37 -16.98 9.26
C LEU A 192 4.66 -16.02 10.44
N ALA A 193 4.10 -16.26 11.63
CA ALA A 193 4.23 -15.40 12.80
C ALA A 193 3.83 -13.93 12.50
N ILE A 194 2.73 -13.75 11.77
CA ILE A 194 2.23 -12.42 11.34
C ILE A 194 1.01 -11.93 12.13
N TYR A 195 0.46 -12.77 13.00
CA TYR A 195 -0.67 -12.42 13.87
C TYR A 195 -0.24 -12.49 15.33
N HIS A 196 -0.50 -11.40 16.07
CA HIS A 196 -0.30 -11.35 17.52
C HIS A 196 -1.53 -10.76 18.20
N ALA A 197 -2.14 -11.53 19.10
CA ALA A 197 -3.31 -11.08 19.83
C ALA A 197 -2.99 -9.91 20.78
N GLY A 198 -3.96 -9.01 20.98
CA GLY A 198 -3.91 -7.94 21.98
C GLY A 198 -3.56 -6.55 21.45
N LEU A 199 -3.47 -6.32 20.12
CA LEU A 199 -3.41 -4.98 19.54
C LEU A 199 -4.81 -4.36 19.37
N GLU A 200 -5.74 -5.20 18.97
CA GLU A 200 -7.14 -5.06 19.28
C GLU A 200 -7.26 -5.07 20.84
N ARG A 201 -8.32 -4.80 21.57
CA ARG A 201 -8.38 -4.73 23.07
C ARG A 201 -7.61 -3.60 23.75
N ARG A 202 -6.64 -2.97 23.09
CA ARG A 202 -5.95 -1.82 23.69
C ARG A 202 -6.84 -0.60 23.80
N ALA A 203 -6.74 0.05 24.95
CA ALA A 203 -7.43 1.30 25.19
C ALA A 203 -6.85 2.38 24.28
N LEU A 204 -7.70 3.30 23.87
CA LEU A 204 -7.29 4.44 23.06
C LEU A 204 -6.20 5.29 23.74
N ALA A 205 -6.23 5.38 25.08
CA ALA A 205 -5.23 6.10 25.85
C ALA A 205 -3.81 5.50 25.67
N ASP A 206 -3.70 4.17 25.60
CA ASP A 206 -2.42 3.48 25.42
C ASP A 206 -1.83 3.77 24.03
N ARG A 207 -2.70 3.84 23.00
CA ARG A 207 -2.31 4.23 21.64
C ARG A 207 -1.77 5.66 21.61
N GLY A 208 -2.45 6.59 22.31
CA GLY A 208 -2.01 7.97 22.41
C GLY A 208 -0.69 8.14 23.15
N ALA A 209 -0.45 7.34 24.19
CA ALA A 209 0.80 7.38 24.96
C ALA A 209 2.03 7.08 24.08
N ILE A 210 1.91 6.17 23.10
CA ILE A 210 3.00 5.85 22.17
C ILE A 210 3.30 7.03 21.24
N ALA A 211 2.27 7.64 20.64
CA ALA A 211 2.45 8.82 19.79
C ALA A 211 3.09 9.98 20.56
N LEU A 212 2.63 10.23 21.79
CA LEU A 212 3.22 11.25 22.67
C LEU A 212 4.66 10.92 23.07
N ALA A 213 5.00 9.65 23.29
CA ALA A 213 6.36 9.21 23.59
C ALA A 213 7.33 9.46 22.42
N VAL A 214 6.90 9.17 21.18
CA VAL A 214 7.67 9.49 19.96
C VAL A 214 7.93 11.00 19.88
N GLU A 215 6.90 11.81 20.09
CA GLU A 215 7.02 13.26 20.00
C GLU A 215 7.96 13.83 21.09
N LYS A 216 7.80 13.35 22.33
CA LYS A 216 8.67 13.70 23.46
C LYS A 216 10.12 13.35 23.16
N ALA A 217 10.38 12.17 22.60
CA ALA A 217 11.73 11.74 22.23
C ALA A 217 12.33 12.64 21.14
N ALA A 218 11.56 12.97 20.09
CA ALA A 218 12.01 13.89 19.06
C ALA A 218 12.33 15.29 19.61
N ARG A 219 11.47 15.84 20.47
CA ARG A 219 11.68 17.15 21.10
C ARG A 219 12.91 17.15 22.03
N GLY A 220 13.12 16.05 22.75
CA GLY A 220 14.27 15.89 23.66
C GLY A 220 15.60 15.60 22.97
N ALA A 221 15.59 15.21 21.69
CA ALA A 221 16.81 14.84 20.97
C ALA A 221 17.65 16.05 20.52
N ASP A 222 17.03 17.21 20.24
CA ASP A 222 17.74 18.43 19.84
C ASP A 222 16.90 19.68 20.17
N PRO A 223 17.46 20.72 20.82
CA PRO A 223 16.72 21.92 21.21
C PRO A 223 16.17 22.73 20.04
N ARG A 224 16.65 22.49 18.81
CA ARG A 224 16.16 23.14 17.60
C ARG A 224 14.83 22.55 17.12
N ILE A 225 14.37 21.44 17.69
CA ILE A 225 13.05 20.85 17.37
C ILE A 225 11.97 21.66 18.08
N THR A 226 11.38 22.63 17.37
CA THR A 226 10.46 23.61 17.96
C THR A 226 8.99 23.26 17.76
N HIS A 227 8.65 22.54 16.69
CA HIS A 227 7.28 22.20 16.34
C HIS A 227 7.16 20.82 15.70
N PHE A 228 5.93 20.32 15.62
CA PHE A 228 5.60 19.11 14.88
C PHE A 228 4.58 19.40 13.79
N ARG A 229 4.79 18.83 12.61
CA ARG A 229 3.74 18.79 11.58
C ARG A 229 2.65 17.81 12.00
N LYS A 230 3.08 16.62 12.43
CA LYS A 230 2.23 15.51 12.86
C LYS A 230 3.09 14.41 13.48
N THR A 231 2.57 13.77 14.51
CA THR A 231 3.01 12.45 14.97
C THR A 231 1.80 11.53 14.95
N SER A 232 1.96 10.27 14.55
CA SER A 232 0.85 9.33 14.54
C SER A 232 1.28 7.94 14.94
N TYR A 233 0.43 7.28 15.73
CA TYR A 233 0.44 5.85 15.93
C TYR A 233 -0.74 5.22 15.17
N LEU A 234 -0.52 4.05 14.58
CA LEU A 234 -1.57 3.24 13.97
C LEU A 234 -1.45 1.78 14.41
N ASP A 235 -2.58 1.09 14.48
CA ASP A 235 -2.63 -0.37 14.50
C ASP A 235 -3.78 -0.90 13.65
N ALA A 236 -3.65 -2.14 13.22
CA ALA A 236 -4.66 -2.86 12.48
C ALA A 236 -4.61 -4.35 12.76
N GLU A 237 -5.79 -4.97 12.82
CA GLU A 237 -5.98 -6.41 12.69
C GLU A 237 -6.77 -6.66 11.41
N VAL A 238 -6.32 -7.61 10.59
CA VAL A 238 -6.97 -7.98 9.33
C VAL A 238 -7.19 -9.48 9.29
N THR A 239 -8.38 -9.90 8.89
CA THR A 239 -8.70 -11.28 8.51
C THR A 239 -8.98 -11.30 7.01
N THR A 240 -8.26 -12.17 6.30
CA THR A 240 -8.45 -12.41 4.87
C THR A 240 -8.94 -13.83 4.67
N ILE A 241 -9.97 -14.00 3.86
CA ILE A 241 -10.59 -15.29 3.56
C ILE A 241 -10.75 -15.41 2.05
N ILE A 242 -10.40 -16.58 1.51
CA ILE A 242 -10.62 -16.89 0.10
C ILE A 242 -11.27 -18.25 -0.04
N ALA A 243 -12.21 -18.33 -0.99
CA ALA A 243 -12.80 -19.57 -1.43
C ALA A 243 -12.96 -19.58 -2.95
N THR A 244 -12.68 -20.71 -3.59
CA THR A 244 -12.84 -20.89 -5.04
C THR A 244 -13.69 -22.13 -5.34
N THR A 245 -14.37 -22.10 -6.48
CA THR A 245 -15.12 -23.26 -6.98
C THR A 245 -14.20 -24.41 -7.40
N THR A 246 -12.91 -24.14 -7.57
CA THR A 246 -11.86 -25.10 -7.91
C THR A 246 -11.16 -25.70 -6.68
N GLY A 247 -11.71 -25.48 -5.47
CA GLY A 247 -11.33 -26.22 -4.26
C GLY A 247 -10.42 -25.47 -3.29
N VAL A 248 -9.98 -24.25 -3.59
CA VAL A 248 -9.18 -23.46 -2.65
C VAL A 248 -10.08 -22.89 -1.57
N ARG A 249 -9.75 -23.11 -0.29
CA ARG A 249 -10.41 -22.52 0.87
C ARG A 249 -9.39 -22.26 1.95
N ALA A 250 -9.19 -21.00 2.30
CA ALA A 250 -8.27 -20.65 3.38
C ALA A 250 -8.60 -19.30 3.99
N SER A 251 -8.05 -19.10 5.18
CA SER A 251 -8.08 -17.82 5.87
C SER A 251 -6.77 -17.60 6.61
N TYR A 252 -6.37 -16.34 6.77
CA TYR A 252 -5.34 -15.96 7.73
C TYR A 252 -5.70 -14.66 8.41
N ARG A 253 -5.07 -14.45 9.57
CA ARG A 253 -5.11 -13.20 10.32
C ARG A 253 -3.73 -12.58 10.29
N GLU A 254 -3.69 -11.27 10.40
CA GLU A 254 -2.46 -10.52 10.58
C GLU A 254 -2.69 -9.31 11.47
N THR A 255 -1.63 -8.89 12.14
CA THR A 255 -1.59 -7.65 12.91
C THR A 255 -0.51 -6.72 12.38
N THR A 256 -0.74 -5.42 12.47
CA THR A 256 0.27 -4.40 12.18
C THR A 256 0.13 -3.28 13.20
N CYS A 257 1.24 -2.73 13.65
CA CYS A 257 1.28 -1.45 14.35
C CYS A 257 2.43 -0.62 13.80
N GLY A 258 2.41 0.68 14.06
CA GLY A 258 3.50 1.56 13.67
C GLY A 258 3.36 2.94 14.24
N ALA A 259 4.47 3.65 14.29
CA ALA A 259 4.51 5.05 14.65
C ALA A 259 5.39 5.84 13.69
N MET A 260 5.01 7.08 13.43
CA MET A 260 5.78 8.00 12.60
C MET A 260 5.68 9.41 13.15
N THR A 261 6.71 10.23 12.92
CA THR A 261 6.70 11.64 13.31
C THR A 261 7.39 12.51 12.26
N SER A 262 6.92 13.75 12.16
CA SER A 262 7.47 14.78 11.29
C SER A 262 7.77 16.05 12.11
N PRO A 263 8.95 16.10 12.76
CA PRO A 263 9.39 17.25 13.52
C PRO A 263 9.89 18.37 12.61
N VAL A 264 9.80 19.60 13.11
CA VAL A 264 10.31 20.82 12.47
C VAL A 264 11.48 21.35 13.28
N ALA A 265 12.66 21.34 12.67
CA ALA A 265 13.85 21.97 13.23
C ALA A 265 13.91 23.44 12.80
N THR A 266 14.21 24.36 13.72
CA THR A 266 14.35 25.80 13.45
C THR A 266 15.70 26.30 13.97
N SER A 267 16.46 27.02 13.14
CA SER A 267 17.68 27.70 13.54
C SER A 267 17.95 28.88 12.61
N ASN A 268 18.33 30.04 13.16
CA ASN A 268 18.69 31.24 12.40
C ASN A 268 17.63 31.65 11.34
N GLY A 269 16.35 31.52 11.68
CA GLY A 269 15.22 31.81 10.77
C GLY A 269 14.93 30.72 9.73
N GLU A 270 15.81 29.73 9.57
CA GLU A 270 15.59 28.56 8.70
C GLU A 270 14.71 27.53 9.40
N ARG A 271 13.82 26.87 8.63
CA ARG A 271 12.99 25.75 9.10
C ARG A 271 13.15 24.54 8.20
N GLN A 272 13.41 23.39 8.81
CA GLN A 272 13.59 22.12 8.11
C GLN A 272 12.71 21.04 8.70
N ILE A 273 12.23 20.14 7.84
CA ILE A 273 11.31 19.07 8.24
C ILE A 273 12.02 17.73 8.14
N GLY A 274 11.96 16.98 9.24
CA GLY A 274 12.37 15.58 9.31
C GLY A 274 11.17 14.66 9.14
N TYR A 275 11.46 13.40 8.80
CA TYR A 275 10.48 12.32 8.81
C TYR A 275 11.18 11.01 9.14
N HIS A 276 10.60 10.26 10.06
CA HIS A 276 10.92 8.85 10.28
C HIS A 276 9.69 8.13 10.82
N GLY A 277 9.59 6.85 10.51
CA GLY A 277 8.54 5.99 11.02
C GLY A 277 8.90 4.53 10.86
N GLU A 278 8.31 3.71 11.72
CA GLU A 278 8.55 2.28 11.77
C GLU A 278 7.23 1.54 11.91
N GLY A 279 7.20 0.33 11.36
CA GLY A 279 6.06 -0.57 11.45
C GLY A 279 6.52 -1.93 11.95
N ALA A 280 5.67 -2.60 12.71
CA ALA A 280 5.94 -3.89 13.32
C ALA A 280 4.68 -4.75 13.40
N ARG A 281 4.86 -6.04 13.66
CA ARG A 281 3.77 -6.99 13.94
C ARG A 281 3.36 -6.98 15.41
N ARG A 282 4.29 -6.66 16.32
CA ARG A 282 4.09 -6.55 17.77
C ARG A 282 4.40 -5.14 18.22
N LEU A 283 3.70 -4.67 19.26
CA LEU A 283 3.96 -3.33 19.79
C LEU A 283 5.34 -3.22 20.42
N GLU A 284 5.77 -4.25 21.14
CA GLU A 284 7.06 -4.29 21.83
C GLU A 284 8.27 -4.16 20.88
N ASP A 285 8.06 -4.40 19.58
CA ASP A 285 9.08 -4.21 18.55
C ASP A 285 9.18 -2.74 18.09
N LEU A 286 8.28 -1.85 18.55
CA LEU A 286 8.38 -0.41 18.31
C LEU A 286 9.19 0.24 19.43
N ASP A 287 10.19 1.02 19.05
CA ASP A 287 10.95 1.88 19.96
C ASP A 287 10.60 3.36 19.71
N PRO A 288 9.69 3.95 20.51
CA PRO A 288 9.34 5.36 20.37
C PRO A 288 10.53 6.31 20.49
N ALA A 289 11.52 5.98 21.31
CA ALA A 289 12.69 6.81 21.52
C ALA A 289 13.57 6.86 20.27
N ALA A 290 13.85 5.69 19.68
CA ALA A 290 14.60 5.60 18.43
C ALA A 290 13.86 6.30 17.27
N ILE A 291 12.54 6.12 17.16
CA ILE A 291 11.74 6.74 16.09
C ILE A 291 11.82 8.26 16.19
N GLY A 292 11.60 8.81 17.39
CA GLY A 292 11.67 10.25 17.64
C GLY A 292 13.06 10.83 17.39
N ALA A 293 14.11 10.18 17.92
CA ALA A 293 15.49 10.63 17.75
C ALA A 293 15.94 10.61 16.28
N ARG A 294 15.59 9.58 15.51
CA ARG A 294 15.93 9.48 14.09
C ARG A 294 15.23 10.56 13.27
N ALA A 295 13.96 10.84 13.55
CA ALA A 295 13.22 11.90 12.87
C ALA A 295 13.78 13.29 13.18
N ALA A 296 14.14 13.56 14.44
CA ALA A 296 14.75 14.82 14.87
C ALA A 296 16.09 15.03 14.18
N LYS A 297 16.98 14.02 14.20
CA LYS A 297 18.26 14.04 13.50
C LYS A 297 18.10 14.41 12.02
N ARG A 298 17.14 13.80 11.33
CA ARG A 298 16.84 14.08 9.92
C ARG A 298 16.32 15.49 9.65
N ALA A 299 15.65 16.11 10.62
CA ALA A 299 15.24 17.51 10.51
C ALA A 299 16.45 18.43 10.69
N THR A 300 17.28 18.18 11.71
CA THR A 300 18.37 19.05 12.10
C THR A 300 19.57 19.00 11.17
N GLU A 301 19.86 17.85 10.55
CA GLU A 301 20.96 17.69 9.57
C GLU A 301 20.79 18.55 8.31
N LYS A 302 19.56 19.01 8.04
CA LYS A 302 19.26 19.86 6.89
C LYS A 302 19.52 21.34 7.16
N LEU A 303 19.59 21.75 8.43
CA LEU A 303 19.79 23.15 8.79
C LEU A 303 21.19 23.62 8.36
N GLY A 304 21.26 24.80 7.74
CA GLY A 304 22.49 25.37 7.23
C GLY A 304 23.05 24.66 5.99
N ALA A 305 22.25 23.85 5.31
CA ALA A 305 22.64 23.22 4.06
C ALA A 305 23.03 24.29 3.03
N LYS A 306 24.16 24.10 2.35
CA LYS A 306 24.67 25.01 1.33
C LYS A 306 24.66 24.35 -0.03
N PRO A 307 24.40 25.11 -1.11
CA PRO A 307 24.59 24.59 -2.46
C PRO A 307 26.05 24.20 -2.67
N PHE A 308 26.27 23.19 -3.49
CA PHE A 308 27.59 22.79 -3.96
C PHE A 308 27.56 22.66 -5.48
N ALA A 309 28.73 22.77 -6.13
CA ALA A 309 28.81 22.73 -7.60
C ALA A 309 28.38 21.37 -8.17
N THR A 310 27.71 21.39 -9.33
CA THR A 310 27.34 20.19 -10.08
C THR A 310 28.57 19.37 -10.44
N GLN A 311 28.54 18.07 -10.13
CA GLN A 311 29.68 17.19 -10.32
C GLN A 311 29.27 15.71 -10.24
N LYS A 312 30.14 14.84 -10.75
CA LYS A 312 30.00 13.38 -10.61
C LYS A 312 30.71 12.94 -9.33
N LEU A 313 29.97 12.30 -8.42
CA LEU A 313 30.49 11.77 -7.17
C LEU A 313 29.92 10.37 -6.92
N PRO A 314 30.66 9.50 -6.20
CA PRO A 314 30.07 8.35 -5.54
C PRO A 314 28.90 8.79 -4.65
N VAL A 315 27.81 8.02 -4.66
CA VAL A 315 26.64 8.26 -3.83
C VAL A 315 26.52 7.15 -2.80
N VAL A 316 26.39 7.54 -1.53
CA VAL A 316 26.11 6.62 -0.42
C VAL A 316 24.67 6.87 0.02
N LEU A 317 23.82 5.86 -0.13
CA LEU A 317 22.40 5.95 0.26
C LEU A 317 22.23 5.48 1.70
N ASP A 318 21.57 6.28 2.52
CA ASP A 318 20.98 5.80 3.77
C ASP A 318 19.97 4.68 3.46
N PRO A 319 19.80 3.66 4.34
CA PRO A 319 18.88 2.55 4.10
C PRO A 319 17.45 2.96 3.71
N TRP A 320 16.93 4.06 4.24
CA TRP A 320 15.62 4.60 3.86
C TRP A 320 15.58 5.12 2.42
N MET A 321 16.67 5.75 1.99
CA MET A 321 16.82 6.25 0.63
C MET A 321 17.07 5.12 -0.36
N ALA A 322 17.83 4.10 0.04
CA ALA A 322 17.99 2.87 -0.71
C ALA A 322 16.63 2.15 -0.89
N GLN A 323 15.81 2.08 0.16
CA GLN A 323 14.45 1.54 0.09
C GLN A 323 13.55 2.35 -0.87
N SER A 324 13.68 3.68 -0.88
CA SER A 324 12.94 4.55 -1.81
C SER A 324 13.33 4.29 -3.27
N LEU A 325 14.64 4.17 -3.55
CA LEU A 325 15.15 3.80 -4.88
C LEU A 325 14.66 2.40 -5.29
N LEU A 326 14.71 1.44 -4.36
CA LEU A 326 14.23 0.09 -4.58
C LEU A 326 12.73 0.08 -4.92
N GLY A 327 11.93 0.90 -4.21
CA GLY A 327 10.52 1.12 -4.50
C GLY A 327 10.27 1.68 -5.91
N ALA A 328 11.12 2.59 -6.38
CA ALA A 328 11.02 3.16 -7.72
C ALA A 328 11.31 2.13 -8.84
N ILE A 329 12.18 1.15 -8.59
CA ILE A 329 12.49 0.09 -9.57
C ILE A 329 11.59 -1.15 -9.46
N ALA A 330 10.88 -1.34 -8.35
CA ALA A 330 10.00 -2.48 -8.14
C ALA A 330 8.97 -2.71 -9.29
N PRO A 331 8.36 -1.67 -9.89
CA PRO A 331 7.45 -1.83 -11.03
C PRO A 331 8.09 -2.50 -12.26
N LEU A 332 9.42 -2.45 -12.42
CA LEU A 332 10.11 -3.09 -13.53
C LEU A 332 10.01 -4.63 -13.47
N PHE A 333 9.81 -5.19 -12.27
CA PHE A 333 9.63 -6.63 -12.06
C PHE A 333 8.18 -7.10 -12.25
N SER A 334 7.23 -6.20 -12.52
CA SER A 334 5.84 -6.59 -12.77
C SER A 334 5.67 -7.19 -14.16
N ALA A 335 5.17 -8.43 -14.24
CA ALA A 335 4.85 -9.06 -15.52
C ALA A 335 3.80 -8.29 -16.32
N ASP A 336 2.86 -7.60 -15.65
CA ASP A 336 1.88 -6.73 -16.34
C ASP A 336 2.56 -5.56 -17.04
N ASN A 337 3.57 -4.95 -16.40
CA ASN A 337 4.35 -3.88 -17.04
C ASN A 337 5.22 -4.41 -18.18
N VAL A 338 5.79 -5.62 -18.04
CA VAL A 338 6.57 -6.26 -19.10
C VAL A 338 5.69 -6.55 -20.33
N LEU A 339 4.54 -7.20 -20.13
CA LEU A 339 3.62 -7.56 -21.20
C LEU A 339 3.01 -6.34 -21.91
N LYS A 340 2.95 -5.18 -21.22
CA LYS A 340 2.49 -3.91 -21.77
C LYS A 340 3.62 -3.02 -22.34
N GLY A 341 4.86 -3.51 -22.39
CA GLY A 341 6.01 -2.73 -22.89
C GLY A 341 6.43 -1.54 -22.02
N ARG A 342 6.07 -1.55 -20.73
CA ARG A 342 6.36 -0.47 -19.75
C ARG A 342 7.53 -0.77 -18.83
N SER A 343 8.17 -1.93 -18.99
CA SER A 343 9.33 -2.33 -18.19
C SER A 343 10.59 -2.37 -19.04
N LEU A 344 11.66 -1.73 -18.54
CA LEU A 344 13.02 -1.83 -19.08
C LEU A 344 13.60 -3.26 -19.00
N PHE A 345 12.98 -4.15 -18.22
CA PHE A 345 13.40 -5.54 -18.09
C PHE A 345 12.74 -6.48 -19.11
N ALA A 346 11.88 -5.98 -20.00
CA ALA A 346 11.30 -6.79 -21.06
C ALA A 346 12.40 -7.52 -21.87
N ASN A 347 12.23 -8.83 -22.05
CA ASN A 347 13.17 -9.70 -22.76
C ASN A 347 14.61 -9.73 -22.18
N LYS A 348 14.78 -9.42 -20.89
CA LYS A 348 16.11 -9.43 -20.21
C LYS A 348 16.32 -10.58 -19.24
N VAL A 349 15.38 -11.54 -19.14
CA VAL A 349 15.58 -12.71 -18.25
C VAL A 349 16.82 -13.47 -18.72
N GLY A 350 17.70 -13.79 -17.77
CA GLY A 350 19.02 -14.40 -18.02
C GLY A 350 20.13 -13.40 -18.36
N SER A 351 19.82 -12.12 -18.57
CA SER A 351 20.82 -11.08 -18.86
C SER A 351 21.35 -10.41 -17.59
N LYS A 352 22.62 -10.01 -17.60
CA LYS A 352 23.22 -9.12 -16.57
C LYS A 352 22.71 -7.70 -16.78
N VAL A 353 21.91 -7.20 -15.85
CA VAL A 353 21.27 -5.87 -15.87
C VAL A 353 21.71 -4.97 -14.71
N ALA A 354 22.48 -5.49 -13.77
CA ALA A 354 23.09 -4.73 -12.69
C ALA A 354 24.48 -5.30 -12.32
N ASN A 355 25.15 -4.65 -11.36
CA ASN A 355 26.41 -5.14 -10.80
C ASN A 355 26.22 -6.49 -10.09
N GLU A 356 27.26 -7.32 -10.08
CA GLU A 356 27.22 -8.67 -9.49
C GLU A 356 27.05 -8.70 -7.97
N ARG A 357 27.26 -7.56 -7.29
CA ARG A 357 26.98 -7.39 -5.86
C ARG A 357 25.49 -7.20 -5.56
N VAL A 358 24.63 -7.11 -6.58
CA VAL A 358 23.20 -6.84 -6.41
C VAL A 358 22.40 -8.13 -6.56
N THR A 359 21.82 -8.58 -5.45
CA THR A 359 20.79 -9.62 -5.42
C THR A 359 19.53 -9.02 -4.84
N ILE A 360 18.40 -9.20 -5.53
CA ILE A 360 17.09 -8.65 -5.15
C ILE A 360 16.12 -9.80 -4.95
N VAL A 361 15.47 -9.81 -3.78
CA VAL A 361 14.55 -10.86 -3.35
C VAL A 361 13.18 -10.26 -3.04
N ASP A 362 12.13 -10.94 -3.47
CA ASP A 362 10.76 -10.76 -2.98
C ASP A 362 10.39 -11.95 -2.09
N ASP A 363 10.31 -11.74 -0.78
CA ASP A 363 10.06 -12.82 0.18
C ASP A 363 8.67 -12.73 0.80
N ALA A 364 7.67 -13.31 0.15
CA ALA A 364 6.29 -13.28 0.65
C ALA A 364 6.05 -14.26 1.82
N ARG A 365 7.05 -15.07 2.17
CA ARG A 365 7.01 -16.05 3.27
C ARG A 365 7.95 -15.70 4.42
N ARG A 366 8.48 -14.47 4.44
CA ARG A 366 9.34 -13.98 5.53
C ARG A 366 8.58 -14.05 6.86
N LYS A 367 9.09 -14.80 7.84
CA LYS A 367 8.50 -14.83 9.18
C LYS A 367 8.47 -13.42 9.79
N GLY A 368 7.34 -13.03 10.36
CA GLY A 368 7.10 -11.69 10.91
C GLY A 368 7.09 -10.55 9.88
N GLY A 369 7.22 -10.83 8.59
CA GLY A 369 7.28 -9.79 7.56
C GLY A 369 5.96 -9.01 7.44
N LEU A 370 6.05 -7.69 7.29
CA LEU A 370 4.89 -6.78 7.20
C LEU A 370 4.03 -7.01 5.95
N ARG A 371 4.58 -7.66 4.92
CA ARG A 371 3.85 -7.98 3.68
C ARG A 371 3.83 -9.47 3.36
N SER A 372 4.11 -10.30 4.36
CA SER A 372 4.02 -11.75 4.28
C SER A 372 2.57 -12.21 4.38
N ALA A 373 2.23 -13.25 3.63
CA ALA A 373 0.92 -13.89 3.66
C ALA A 373 1.06 -15.34 3.18
N PRO A 374 0.25 -16.30 3.64
CA PRO A 374 0.33 -17.68 3.17
C PRO A 374 -0.17 -17.85 1.73
N PHE A 375 -1.10 -16.99 1.31
CA PHE A 375 -1.63 -16.94 -0.04
C PHE A 375 -1.86 -15.49 -0.49
N ASP A 376 -1.83 -15.28 -1.80
CA ASP A 376 -1.98 -13.97 -2.42
C ASP A 376 -3.47 -13.59 -2.61
N GLY A 377 -3.75 -12.41 -3.15
CA GLY A 377 -5.09 -11.91 -3.39
C GLY A 377 -5.91 -12.70 -4.42
N GLU A 378 -5.36 -13.75 -5.03
CA GLU A 378 -6.06 -14.66 -5.95
C GLU A 378 -6.13 -16.09 -5.40
N GLY A 379 -5.60 -16.34 -4.20
CA GLY A 379 -5.59 -17.67 -3.60
C GLY A 379 -4.46 -18.54 -4.15
N THR A 380 -3.41 -17.94 -4.70
CA THR A 380 -2.18 -18.64 -5.07
C THR A 380 -1.26 -18.73 -3.85
N PRO A 381 -0.61 -19.88 -3.57
CA PRO A 381 0.44 -19.95 -2.55
C PRO A 381 1.53 -18.91 -2.80
N THR A 382 1.90 -18.16 -1.77
CA THR A 382 3.02 -17.21 -1.87
C THR A 382 4.36 -17.94 -1.87
N THR A 383 5.39 -17.29 -2.41
CA THR A 383 6.75 -17.86 -2.50
C THR A 383 7.82 -16.83 -2.16
N THR A 384 9.03 -17.30 -1.84
CA THR A 384 10.23 -16.48 -1.83
C THR A 384 10.88 -16.56 -3.21
N ARG A 385 11.22 -15.41 -3.80
CA ARG A 385 11.75 -15.32 -5.15
C ARG A 385 12.95 -14.41 -5.25
N THR A 386 14.06 -14.95 -5.72
CA THR A 386 15.18 -14.15 -6.20
C THR A 386 14.83 -13.61 -7.58
N LEU A 387 14.56 -12.31 -7.67
CA LEU A 387 14.20 -11.63 -8.91
C LEU A 387 15.44 -11.18 -9.69
N MET A 388 16.51 -10.87 -8.97
CA MET A 388 17.83 -10.60 -9.52
C MET A 388 18.85 -11.34 -8.67
N ASP A 389 19.75 -12.08 -9.29
CA ASP A 389 20.81 -12.84 -8.62
C ASP A 389 22.14 -12.40 -9.19
N LYS A 390 22.98 -11.78 -8.36
CA LYS A 390 24.28 -11.22 -8.77
C LYS A 390 24.20 -10.43 -10.07
N GLY A 391 23.25 -9.51 -10.12
CA GLY A 391 23.00 -8.62 -11.25
C GLY A 391 22.31 -9.26 -12.46
N VAL A 392 22.05 -10.57 -12.45
CA VAL A 392 21.34 -11.28 -13.52
C VAL A 392 19.85 -11.32 -13.22
N LEU A 393 19.02 -10.86 -14.16
CA LEU A 393 17.56 -10.90 -14.01
C LEU A 393 17.07 -12.35 -14.09
N ARG A 394 16.33 -12.82 -13.08
CA ARG A 394 15.83 -14.19 -12.99
C ARG A 394 14.38 -14.36 -13.39
N GLY A 395 13.57 -13.31 -13.31
CA GLY A 395 12.17 -13.36 -13.71
C GLY A 395 11.35 -12.19 -13.20
N TYR A 396 10.04 -12.37 -13.23
CA TYR A 396 9.05 -11.35 -12.89
C TYR A 396 8.11 -11.83 -11.79
N LEU A 397 7.40 -10.88 -11.20
CA LEU A 397 6.25 -11.10 -10.34
C LEU A 397 5.00 -11.20 -11.22
N THR A 398 4.19 -12.22 -11.00
CA THR A 398 3.01 -12.55 -11.79
C THR A 398 1.77 -12.67 -10.89
N ASN A 399 0.61 -12.49 -11.52
CA ASN A 399 -0.67 -13.01 -11.06
C ASN A 399 -1.09 -14.17 -11.99
N MET A 400 -2.24 -14.81 -11.77
CA MET A 400 -2.66 -15.92 -12.63
C MET A 400 -2.73 -15.54 -14.11
N LYS A 401 -3.34 -14.40 -14.43
CA LYS A 401 -3.48 -13.96 -15.82
C LYS A 401 -2.14 -13.82 -16.54
N THR A 402 -1.23 -13.07 -15.94
CA THR A 402 0.09 -12.83 -16.55
C THR A 402 0.96 -14.07 -16.55
N ALA A 403 0.82 -14.95 -15.55
CA ALA A 403 1.50 -16.24 -15.53
C ALA A 403 1.04 -17.13 -16.70
N ASN A 404 -0.27 -17.26 -16.91
CA ASN A 404 -0.86 -18.01 -18.02
C ASN A 404 -0.39 -17.45 -19.37
N LYS A 405 -0.48 -16.12 -19.55
CA LYS A 405 -0.01 -15.44 -20.76
C LYS A 405 1.46 -15.70 -21.07
N MET A 406 2.28 -15.82 -20.04
CA MET A 406 3.71 -16.11 -20.16
C MET A 406 4.03 -17.61 -20.16
N SER A 407 3.02 -18.48 -20.11
CA SER A 407 3.19 -19.94 -20.00
C SER A 407 4.06 -20.34 -18.79
N THR A 408 3.85 -19.69 -17.65
CA THR A 408 4.57 -19.94 -16.39
C THR A 408 3.61 -20.20 -15.23
N SER A 409 4.13 -20.67 -14.10
CA SER A 409 3.36 -20.72 -12.85
C SER A 409 3.23 -19.33 -12.21
N SER A 410 2.08 -19.05 -11.61
CA SER A 410 1.88 -17.84 -10.80
C SER A 410 2.91 -17.77 -9.66
N SER A 411 3.48 -16.59 -9.46
CA SER A 411 4.50 -16.34 -8.44
C SER A 411 3.91 -16.08 -7.05
N GLY A 412 2.59 -15.93 -6.94
CA GLY A 412 1.90 -15.61 -5.69
C GLY A 412 2.00 -14.13 -5.31
N ASN A 413 1.94 -13.23 -6.30
CA ASN A 413 2.11 -11.78 -6.10
C ASN A 413 0.89 -10.95 -6.52
N ALA A 414 -0.28 -11.58 -6.68
CA ALA A 414 -1.52 -10.86 -6.86
C ALA A 414 -1.93 -10.18 -5.53
N ARG A 415 -2.25 -8.90 -5.55
CA ARG A 415 -2.64 -8.13 -4.35
C ARG A 415 -3.97 -7.44 -4.56
N ARG A 416 -4.75 -7.36 -3.50
CA ARG A 416 -5.97 -6.54 -3.43
C ARG A 416 -5.82 -5.51 -2.33
N GLY A 417 -6.13 -4.25 -2.64
CA GLY A 417 -6.13 -3.17 -1.64
C GLY A 417 -7.34 -3.23 -0.70
N SER A 418 -8.44 -3.82 -1.15
CA SER A 418 -9.68 -4.03 -0.40
C SER A 418 -10.49 -5.15 -1.07
N TYR A 419 -11.54 -5.63 -0.40
CA TYR A 419 -12.53 -6.54 -1.00
C TYR A 419 -13.18 -5.94 -2.26
N ALA A 420 -13.23 -4.61 -2.37
CA ALA A 420 -13.80 -3.89 -3.50
C ALA A 420 -12.87 -3.74 -4.71
N SER A 421 -11.63 -4.24 -4.65
CA SER A 421 -10.63 -4.07 -5.70
C SER A 421 -10.29 -5.38 -6.41
N PRO A 422 -10.21 -5.38 -7.75
CA PRO A 422 -9.54 -6.46 -8.49
C PRO A 422 -8.07 -6.61 -8.08
N SER A 423 -7.49 -7.77 -8.38
CA SER A 423 -6.09 -8.05 -8.13
C SER A 423 -5.15 -7.23 -9.03
N ARG A 424 -4.00 -6.84 -8.48
CA ARG A 424 -2.87 -6.25 -9.22
C ARG A 424 -1.57 -6.91 -8.77
N ILE A 425 -0.57 -6.96 -9.64
CA ILE A 425 0.76 -7.46 -9.26
C ILE A 425 1.43 -6.45 -8.32
N GLY A 426 1.98 -6.93 -7.22
CA GLY A 426 2.82 -6.09 -6.37
C GLY A 426 3.78 -6.88 -5.47
N PRO A 427 4.94 -6.28 -5.14
CA PRO A 427 5.95 -6.91 -4.30
C PRO A 427 5.46 -7.14 -2.86
N SER A 428 6.04 -8.12 -2.19
CA SER A 428 5.89 -8.45 -0.77
C SER A 428 6.97 -7.80 0.08
N ASN A 429 7.77 -8.59 0.80
CA ASN A 429 8.95 -8.11 1.49
C ASN A 429 10.08 -8.09 0.45
N PHE A 430 10.19 -6.97 -0.25
CA PHE A 430 11.11 -6.76 -1.36
C PHE A 430 12.34 -6.00 -0.91
N TYR A 431 13.51 -6.64 -1.02
CA TYR A 431 14.77 -6.12 -0.50
C TYR A 431 15.96 -6.49 -1.37
N VAL A 432 17.05 -5.74 -1.20
CA VAL A 432 18.38 -6.12 -1.70
C VAL A 432 19.05 -6.94 -0.58
N GLU A 433 19.63 -8.08 -0.92
CA GLU A 433 20.40 -8.87 0.05
C GLU A 433 21.59 -8.05 0.61
N ALA A 434 21.93 -8.31 1.87
CA ALA A 434 23.07 -7.65 2.48
C ALA A 434 24.37 -8.07 1.78
N GLY A 435 25.21 -7.09 1.46
CA GLY A 435 26.59 -7.35 1.06
C GLY A 435 27.45 -7.79 2.25
N VAL A 436 28.72 -8.05 1.98
CA VAL A 436 29.72 -8.47 2.98
C VAL A 436 30.59 -7.31 3.49
N ASP A 437 30.47 -6.13 2.88
CA ASP A 437 31.29 -4.96 3.20
C ASP A 437 30.83 -4.31 4.52
N ASP A 438 31.77 -3.91 5.39
CA ASP A 438 31.47 -3.06 6.54
C ASP A 438 31.09 -1.64 6.08
N PRO A 439 29.91 -1.11 6.45
CA PRO A 439 29.48 0.21 6.01
C PRO A 439 30.45 1.34 6.38
N LYS A 440 31.11 1.27 7.54
CA LYS A 440 32.05 2.32 7.97
C LYS A 440 33.32 2.29 7.13
N ALA A 441 33.92 1.12 6.95
CA ALA A 441 35.07 0.93 6.06
C ALA A 441 34.74 1.30 4.61
N MET A 442 33.53 0.97 4.13
CA MET A 442 33.05 1.30 2.80
C MET A 442 32.98 2.82 2.56
N VAL A 443 32.63 3.60 3.57
CA VAL A 443 32.60 5.06 3.49
C VAL A 443 34.00 5.65 3.68
N ALA A 444 34.81 5.10 4.59
CA ALA A 444 36.15 5.59 4.89
C ALA A 444 37.13 5.51 3.70
N ARG A 445 36.92 4.57 2.78
CA ARG A 445 37.71 4.44 1.53
C ARG A 445 37.35 5.46 0.43
N LEU A 446 36.34 6.30 0.64
CA LEU A 446 35.90 7.27 -0.35
C LEU A 446 36.52 8.64 -0.02
N ASP A 447 37.41 9.12 -0.89
CA ASP A 447 38.02 10.45 -0.72
C ASP A 447 36.96 11.57 -0.70
N ARG A 448 35.93 11.43 -1.54
CA ARG A 448 34.74 12.31 -1.59
C ARG A 448 33.53 11.53 -2.06
N ALA A 449 32.39 11.76 -1.39
CA ALA A 449 31.11 11.16 -1.75
C ALA A 449 29.94 12.07 -1.35
N LEU A 450 28.78 11.84 -1.96
CA LEU A 450 27.51 12.44 -1.55
C LEU A 450 26.71 11.42 -0.73
N ALA A 451 26.50 11.71 0.55
CA ALA A 451 25.59 10.95 1.39
C ALA A 451 24.16 11.47 1.20
N VAL A 452 23.23 10.60 0.76
CA VAL A 452 21.82 10.95 0.62
C VAL A 452 21.06 10.30 1.76
N THR A 453 20.75 11.10 2.78
CA THR A 453 20.17 10.64 4.06
C THR A 453 18.67 10.89 4.17
N SER A 454 18.13 11.75 3.31
CA SER A 454 16.70 12.04 3.21
C SER A 454 16.35 12.64 1.83
N GLY A 455 15.07 12.58 1.45
CA GLY A 455 14.53 13.17 0.23
C GLY A 455 13.11 13.66 0.47
N GLY A 456 12.59 14.49 -0.45
CA GLY A 456 11.16 14.80 -0.50
C GLY A 456 10.41 13.62 -1.10
N THR A 457 9.38 13.13 -0.41
CA THR A 457 8.37 12.23 -0.99
C THR A 457 7.26 13.02 -1.62
#